data_AF-A0A178A8C0-F1
#
_entry.id   AF-A0A178A8C0-F1
#
_cell.length_a   1.000
_cell.length_b   1.000
_cell.length_c   1.000
_cell.angle_alpha   90.00
_cell.angle_beta   90.00
_cell.angle_gamma   90.00
#
_symmetry.space_group_name_H-M   'P 1'
#
loop_
_entity.id
_entity.type
_entity.pdbx_description
1 polymer ?
#
loop_
_entity_poly.entity_id
_entity_poly.type
_entity_poly.pdbx_seq_one_letter_code
_entity_poly.pdbx_strand_id
1 'polypeptide(L)'
;MKIETSKLDEADIEATNSGPITDLPEYDKAHSTRKLCVAGIWFSTLLGLSCLATCGPVFQHRIHGDDTQGAYLLRAPSFMGHIISLCINIVVAACTDVLGYVHATSLRWTLVQEGRLEYNSNLRLFTSSKHTWANGKLVNTLSGVFLALSYTASSQLLILYDESGMNEAQTLYVNGIALITLGVGLSGLSAVAILSLSTQKAAILTWSPNPLDTALACVHNEVLHRRPGRGMMSVNMATLSAQPITASALQRPARDSYKQIKTMARLIWVALVISGILTGVVCGLSAYLNPDSPKTWVFFGLDGNTYLNFFIAGPNTLTDDQQSLICLVLFFLFGLGLQASICVPLHCMELIVNVTRDETAWRHATTEKGASLHTSGLKGAFQSWQWWILFAMKPFAQWLFTSASVWSIYENTEVLVCVNAIPLAVLTGVMIFLTFLGEHMARKRQNGPQPVAYGHLQTIVDLIDDWGEGSKKPLYWGVKHSVAGAMPRVGTSGSHIIVTPVENETISSFSTEAQPSLTTEITKSFINSR
;
A
#
# COMPACT_ATOMS: atom_id res chain seq x y z
N MET A 1 64.66 39.39 5.68
CA MET A 1 63.55 38.51 5.24
C MET A 1 62.46 38.62 6.30
N LYS A 2 61.40 39.37 6.02
CA LYS A 2 60.24 39.59 6.91
C LYS A 2 59.26 38.44 6.64
N ILE A 3 58.95 37.65 7.65
CA ILE A 3 57.93 36.60 7.55
C ILE A 3 56.63 37.24 8.03
N GLU A 4 55.70 37.47 7.10
CA GLU A 4 54.31 37.82 7.37
C GLU A 4 53.59 36.61 7.94
N THR A 5 53.19 36.69 9.20
CA THR A 5 52.20 35.79 9.80
C THR A 5 50.82 36.20 9.32
N SER A 6 50.20 35.36 8.50
CA SER A 6 48.86 35.57 7.95
C SER A 6 47.80 35.56 9.05
N LYS A 7 47.03 36.65 9.11
CA LYS A 7 45.76 36.79 9.85
C LYS A 7 44.62 36.06 9.12
N LEU A 8 44.71 34.75 9.02
CA LEU A 8 43.60 33.85 8.74
C LEU A 8 43.56 32.96 9.98
N ASP A 9 42.50 33.07 10.81
CA ASP A 9 42.03 32.00 11.73
C ASP A 9 41.13 32.48 12.89
N GLU A 10 40.58 33.70 12.89
CA GLU A 10 39.58 34.08 13.92
C GLU A 10 38.13 34.18 13.42
N ALA A 11 37.89 34.21 12.10
CA ALA A 11 36.53 34.31 11.55
C ALA A 11 35.86 32.94 11.27
N ASP A 12 36.62 31.86 11.14
CA ASP A 12 36.07 30.52 10.83
C ASP A 12 35.82 29.65 12.07
N ILE A 13 36.29 30.08 13.25
CA ILE A 13 36.16 29.31 14.50
C ILE A 13 34.81 29.54 15.20
N GLU A 14 34.10 30.65 14.91
CA GLU A 14 32.77 30.92 15.48
C GLU A 14 31.62 30.13 14.82
N ALA A 15 31.85 29.36 13.76
CA ALA A 15 30.81 28.61 13.04
C ALA A 15 30.43 27.25 13.66
N THR A 16 30.97 26.87 14.83
CA THR A 16 30.77 25.52 15.42
C THR A 16 29.98 25.50 16.74
N ASN A 17 29.47 26.65 17.19
CA ASN A 17 28.33 26.67 18.11
C ASN A 17 27.07 26.36 17.30
N SER A 18 26.19 25.53 17.85
CA SER A 18 24.89 25.14 17.29
C SER A 18 23.99 26.36 17.03
N GLY A 19 24.26 27.09 15.95
CA GLY A 19 23.36 28.08 15.40
C GLY A 19 22.07 27.39 14.93
N PRO A 20 20.95 28.13 14.85
CA PRO A 20 19.75 27.63 14.18
C PRO A 20 20.14 27.09 12.79
N ILE A 21 19.50 26.02 12.32
CA ILE A 21 19.68 25.51 10.96
C ILE A 21 19.34 26.67 10.01
N THR A 22 20.35 27.41 9.54
CA THR A 22 20.11 28.77 9.05
C THR A 22 19.55 28.84 7.65
N ASP A 23 19.44 27.73 6.91
CA ASP A 23 18.55 27.63 5.76
C ASP A 23 18.23 26.14 5.49
N LEU A 24 17.04 25.68 5.89
CA LEU A 24 16.54 24.38 5.47
C LEU A 24 16.30 24.39 3.96
N PRO A 25 16.69 23.33 3.23
CA PRO A 25 16.39 23.29 1.81
C PRO A 25 14.88 23.23 1.52
N GLU A 26 14.50 23.74 0.35
CA GLU A 26 13.15 23.55 -0.15
C GLU A 26 12.84 22.05 -0.35
N TYR A 27 11.63 21.66 0.05
CA TYR A 27 11.09 20.31 -0.16
C TYR A 27 10.23 20.24 -1.43
N ASP A 28 10.06 19.05 -2.01
CA ASP A 28 9.28 18.82 -3.21
C ASP A 28 7.78 18.87 -2.92
N LYS A 29 7.07 19.89 -3.36
CA LYS A 29 5.59 19.89 -3.27
C LYS A 29 4.93 18.81 -4.14
N ALA A 30 5.66 18.22 -5.08
CA ALA A 30 5.24 17.17 -6.01
C ALA A 30 3.98 17.55 -6.82
N HIS A 31 4.03 18.71 -7.49
CA HIS A 31 2.92 19.26 -8.28
C HIS A 31 2.45 18.32 -9.41
N SER A 32 3.35 17.52 -10.00
CA SER A 32 3.00 16.55 -11.04
C SER A 32 2.11 15.43 -10.49
N THR A 33 2.47 14.85 -9.34
CA THR A 33 1.66 13.85 -8.63
C THR A 33 0.28 14.41 -8.30
N ARG A 34 0.21 15.66 -7.80
CA ARG A 34 -1.05 16.34 -7.53
C ARG A 34 -1.92 16.48 -8.79
N LYS A 35 -1.35 16.92 -9.92
CA LYS A 35 -2.09 17.04 -11.19
C LYS A 35 -2.63 15.69 -11.67
N LEU A 36 -1.83 14.64 -11.60
CA LEU A 36 -2.26 13.28 -11.96
C LEU A 36 -3.40 12.79 -11.05
N CYS A 37 -3.29 13.03 -9.74
CA CYS A 37 -4.33 12.68 -8.78
C CYS A 37 -5.65 13.40 -9.07
N VAL A 38 -5.60 14.70 -9.35
CA VAL A 38 -6.80 15.49 -9.72
C VAL A 38 -7.40 14.96 -11.02
N ALA A 39 -6.59 14.66 -12.04
CA ALA A 39 -7.08 14.07 -13.29
C ALA A 39 -7.73 12.70 -13.05
N GLY A 40 -7.13 11.85 -12.22
CA GLY A 40 -7.69 10.54 -11.87
C GLY A 40 -9.00 10.61 -11.08
N ILE A 41 -9.18 11.62 -10.20
CA ILE A 41 -10.47 11.88 -9.55
C ILE A 41 -11.55 12.19 -10.59
N TRP A 42 -11.26 13.09 -11.53
CA TRP A 42 -12.21 13.45 -12.59
C TRP A 42 -12.55 12.25 -13.46
N PHE A 43 -11.53 11.50 -13.92
CA PHE A 43 -11.73 10.30 -14.71
C PHE A 43 -12.60 9.27 -13.99
N SER A 44 -12.29 8.97 -12.72
CA SER A 44 -13.05 7.99 -11.92
C SER A 44 -14.48 8.46 -11.65
N THR A 45 -14.69 9.76 -11.47
CA THR A 45 -16.02 10.36 -11.30
C THR A 45 -16.83 10.22 -12.58
N LEU A 46 -16.27 10.57 -13.73
CA LEU A 46 -16.93 10.43 -15.02
C LEU A 46 -17.27 8.96 -15.29
N LEU A 47 -16.33 8.04 -15.03
CA LEU A 47 -16.55 6.61 -15.19
C LEU A 47 -17.70 6.12 -14.30
N GLY A 48 -17.68 6.45 -13.01
CA GLY A 48 -18.75 6.08 -12.07
C GLY A 48 -20.11 6.65 -12.47
N LEU A 49 -20.18 7.93 -12.86
CA LEU A 49 -21.40 8.56 -13.36
C LEU A 49 -21.88 7.94 -14.67
N SER A 50 -20.96 7.52 -15.55
CA SER A 50 -21.29 6.84 -16.80
C SER A 50 -21.94 5.49 -16.52
N CYS A 51 -21.42 4.71 -15.56
CA CYS A 51 -22.02 3.46 -15.12
C CYS A 51 -23.44 3.66 -14.54
N LEU A 52 -23.67 4.74 -13.79
CA LEU A 52 -25.00 5.09 -13.28
C LEU A 52 -25.96 5.57 -14.38
N ALA A 53 -25.47 6.33 -15.36
CA ALA A 53 -26.30 6.81 -16.46
C ALA A 53 -26.69 5.68 -17.41
N THR A 54 -25.80 4.73 -17.66
CA THR A 54 -26.05 3.60 -18.57
C THR A 54 -26.94 2.53 -17.96
N CYS A 55 -27.13 2.49 -16.63
CA CYS A 55 -27.98 1.48 -16.00
C CYS A 55 -29.47 1.63 -16.38
N GLY A 56 -29.98 2.86 -16.50
CA GLY A 56 -31.40 3.11 -16.84
C GLY A 56 -31.82 2.42 -18.14
N PRO A 57 -31.11 2.65 -19.25
CA PRO A 57 -31.32 1.93 -20.51
C PRO A 57 -31.22 0.40 -20.40
N VAL A 58 -30.29 -0.14 -19.60
CA VAL A 58 -30.17 -1.59 -19.35
C VAL A 58 -31.44 -2.15 -18.71
N PHE A 59 -31.98 -1.46 -17.71
CA PHE A 59 -33.25 -1.85 -17.07
C PHE A 59 -34.45 -1.64 -17.99
N GLN A 60 -34.47 -0.58 -18.81
CA GLN A 60 -35.58 -0.30 -19.72
C GLN A 60 -35.67 -1.33 -20.87
N HIS A 61 -34.52 -1.79 -21.38
CA HIS A 61 -34.46 -2.86 -22.37
C HIS A 61 -35.03 -4.19 -21.81
N ARG A 62 -34.85 -4.45 -20.51
CA ARG A 62 -35.47 -5.61 -19.84
C ARG A 62 -37.00 -5.58 -19.86
N ILE A 63 -37.59 -4.40 -19.80
CA ILE A 63 -39.05 -4.23 -19.64
C ILE A 63 -39.79 -4.31 -20.98
N HIS A 64 -39.13 -4.01 -22.11
CA HIS A 64 -39.78 -3.87 -23.41
C HIS A 64 -39.42 -4.94 -24.46
N GLY A 65 -38.48 -5.84 -24.16
CA GLY A 65 -38.11 -6.95 -25.05
C GLY A 65 -38.76 -8.26 -24.62
N ASP A 66 -39.35 -9.00 -25.57
CA ASP A 66 -39.81 -10.40 -25.39
C ASP A 66 -38.66 -11.36 -25.02
N ASP A 67 -37.39 -10.94 -25.15
CA ASP A 67 -36.22 -11.68 -24.66
C ASP A 67 -35.82 -11.22 -23.26
N THR A 68 -36.01 -12.14 -22.33
CA THR A 68 -36.05 -12.04 -20.85
C THR A 68 -34.79 -11.56 -20.13
N GLN A 69 -33.74 -11.07 -20.79
CA GLN A 69 -32.48 -10.79 -20.10
C GLN A 69 -32.04 -9.35 -20.28
N GLY A 70 -32.25 -8.55 -19.23
CA GLY A 70 -31.91 -7.12 -19.13
C GLY A 70 -30.43 -6.81 -19.23
N ALA A 71 -29.83 -7.10 -20.37
CA ALA A 71 -28.42 -7.00 -20.64
C ALA A 71 -28.18 -6.71 -22.13
N TYR A 72 -27.19 -5.88 -22.43
CA TYR A 72 -26.76 -5.67 -23.81
C TYR A 72 -26.10 -6.93 -24.34
N LEU A 73 -26.64 -7.45 -25.45
CA LEU A 73 -26.10 -8.60 -26.17
C LEU A 73 -24.84 -8.18 -26.92
N LEU A 74 -23.66 -8.60 -26.45
CA LEU A 74 -22.45 -8.56 -27.27
C LEU A 74 -22.09 -9.99 -27.65
N ARG A 75 -22.35 -10.35 -28.92
CA ARG A 75 -21.90 -11.62 -29.48
C ARG A 75 -20.39 -11.52 -29.75
N ALA A 76 -19.59 -12.26 -28.99
CA ALA A 76 -18.14 -12.23 -29.11
C ALA A 76 -17.56 -13.65 -28.93
N PRO A 77 -16.36 -13.93 -29.47
CA PRO A 77 -15.65 -15.17 -29.13
C PRO A 77 -15.44 -15.29 -27.62
N SER A 78 -15.49 -16.51 -27.08
CA SER A 78 -15.36 -16.79 -25.64
C SER A 78 -14.16 -16.11 -24.98
N PHE A 79 -13.01 -16.14 -25.66
CA PHE A 79 -11.78 -15.50 -25.20
C PHE A 79 -11.88 -13.98 -25.01
N MET A 80 -12.72 -13.29 -25.79
CA MET A 80 -12.89 -11.84 -25.69
C MET A 80 -13.54 -11.44 -24.36
N GLY A 81 -14.47 -12.22 -23.82
CA GLY A 81 -15.09 -11.96 -22.53
C GLY A 81 -14.05 -11.89 -21.40
N HIS A 82 -13.08 -12.81 -21.40
CA HIS A 82 -11.99 -12.83 -20.43
C HIS A 82 -11.03 -11.63 -20.58
N ILE A 83 -10.70 -11.22 -21.81
CA ILE A 83 -9.87 -10.02 -22.05
C ILE A 83 -10.60 -8.76 -21.58
N ILE A 84 -11.87 -8.60 -21.94
CA ILE A 84 -12.65 -7.42 -21.56
C ILE A 84 -12.75 -7.35 -20.04
N SER A 85 -13.01 -8.48 -19.36
CA SER A 85 -12.99 -8.58 -17.89
C SER A 85 -11.64 -8.13 -17.29
N LEU A 86 -10.52 -8.59 -17.85
CA LEU A 86 -9.19 -8.17 -17.40
C LEU A 86 -8.99 -6.66 -17.57
N CYS A 87 -9.35 -6.10 -18.73
CA CYS A 87 -9.27 -4.67 -19.00
C CYS A 87 -10.10 -3.84 -18.00
N ILE A 88 -11.33 -4.26 -17.71
CA ILE A 88 -12.19 -3.62 -16.71
C ILE A 88 -11.50 -3.64 -15.34
N ASN A 89 -10.98 -4.79 -14.91
CA ASN A 89 -10.31 -4.92 -13.62
C ASN A 89 -9.03 -4.06 -13.54
N ILE A 90 -8.28 -3.90 -14.63
CA ILE A 90 -7.12 -2.98 -14.71
C ILE A 90 -7.57 -1.52 -14.53
N VAL A 91 -8.61 -1.09 -15.25
CA VAL A 91 -9.12 0.28 -15.17
C VAL A 91 -9.65 0.57 -13.76
N VAL A 92 -10.41 -0.36 -13.17
CA VAL A 92 -10.94 -0.21 -11.82
C VAL A 92 -9.81 -0.20 -10.78
N ALA A 93 -8.80 -1.05 -10.91
CA ALA A 93 -7.63 -1.03 -10.05
C ALA A 93 -6.88 0.32 -10.12
N ALA A 94 -6.67 0.84 -11.33
CA ALA A 94 -6.02 2.15 -11.51
C ALA A 94 -6.84 3.30 -10.90
N CYS A 95 -8.17 3.32 -11.09
CA CYS A 95 -9.05 4.32 -10.50
C CYS A 95 -9.02 4.26 -8.97
N THR A 96 -9.20 3.07 -8.41
CA THR A 96 -9.25 2.87 -6.95
C THR A 96 -7.91 3.18 -6.27
N ASP A 97 -6.77 2.91 -6.93
CA ASP A 97 -5.45 3.26 -6.42
C ASP A 97 -5.22 4.77 -6.39
N VAL A 98 -5.61 5.51 -7.44
CA VAL A 98 -5.48 6.98 -7.45
C VAL A 98 -6.37 7.63 -6.40
N LEU A 99 -7.63 7.19 -6.27
CA LEU A 99 -8.56 7.69 -5.25
C LEU A 99 -8.08 7.35 -3.84
N GLY A 100 -7.58 6.13 -3.64
CA GLY A 100 -6.99 5.67 -2.40
C GLY A 100 -5.76 6.50 -2.01
N TYR A 101 -4.91 6.85 -2.98
CA TYR A 101 -3.73 7.70 -2.76
C TYR A 101 -4.09 9.13 -2.33
N VAL A 102 -5.09 9.75 -2.96
CA VAL A 102 -5.57 11.08 -2.58
C VAL A 102 -6.07 11.08 -1.14
N HIS A 103 -6.92 10.11 -0.81
CA HIS A 103 -7.47 9.98 0.53
C HIS A 103 -6.36 9.70 1.57
N ALA A 104 -5.43 8.80 1.27
CA ALA A 104 -4.28 8.52 2.14
C ALA A 104 -3.37 9.75 2.35
N THR A 105 -3.14 10.54 1.30
CA THR A 105 -2.35 11.77 1.37
C THR A 105 -3.06 12.82 2.24
N SER A 106 -4.37 13.01 2.07
CA SER A 106 -5.15 13.91 2.92
C SER A 106 -5.13 13.45 4.39
N LEU A 107 -5.39 12.17 4.65
CA LEU A 107 -5.33 11.60 6.00
C LEU A 107 -3.95 11.76 6.64
N ARG A 108 -2.86 11.55 5.88
CA ARG A 108 -1.48 11.75 6.36
C ARG A 108 -1.29 13.16 6.90
N TRP A 109 -1.67 14.19 6.15
CA TRP A 109 -1.50 15.58 6.57
C TRP A 109 -2.46 16.00 7.67
N THR A 110 -3.67 15.46 7.72
CA THR A 110 -4.54 15.64 8.89
C THR A 110 -3.90 15.06 10.15
N LEU A 111 -3.27 13.89 10.07
CA LEU A 111 -2.59 13.29 11.22
C LEU A 111 -1.35 14.07 11.65
N VAL A 112 -0.66 14.77 10.72
CA VAL A 112 0.42 15.72 11.06
C VAL A 112 -0.13 16.84 11.93
N GLN A 113 -1.23 17.45 11.51
CA GLN A 113 -1.86 18.54 12.26
C GLN A 113 -2.36 18.11 13.63
N GLU A 114 -2.78 16.84 13.77
CA GLU A 114 -3.17 16.27 15.06
C GLU A 114 -1.97 15.87 15.93
N GLY A 115 -0.72 15.96 15.45
CA GLY A 115 0.46 15.47 16.16
C GLY A 115 0.47 13.94 16.34
N ARG A 116 -0.25 13.21 15.48
CA ARG A 116 -0.44 11.76 15.56
C ARG A 116 0.21 11.00 14.40
N LEU A 117 0.87 11.70 13.48
CA LEU A 117 1.61 11.08 12.40
C LEU A 117 2.97 10.56 12.88
N GLU A 118 3.08 9.26 13.09
CA GLU A 118 4.37 8.63 13.45
C GLU A 118 5.12 8.12 12.22
N TYR A 119 4.41 7.56 11.22
CA TYR A 119 5.00 6.90 10.05
C TYR A 119 4.52 7.56 8.75
N ASN A 120 5.41 7.71 7.77
CA ASN A 120 5.06 8.20 6.44
C ASN A 120 3.96 7.34 5.77
N SER A 121 4.18 6.03 5.74
CA SER A 121 3.21 5.05 5.27
C SER A 121 2.20 4.70 6.36
N ASN A 122 1.20 5.56 6.54
CA ASN A 122 0.09 5.27 7.43
C ASN A 122 -0.79 4.13 6.94
N LEU A 123 -1.32 3.40 7.90
CA LEU A 123 -2.21 2.29 7.64
C LEU A 123 -3.63 2.79 7.75
N ARG A 124 -4.19 3.24 6.62
CA ARG A 124 -5.56 3.83 6.53
C ARG A 124 -6.66 3.01 7.21
N LEU A 125 -6.48 1.69 7.31
CA LEU A 125 -7.39 0.76 8.00
C LEU A 125 -7.37 0.91 9.54
N PHE A 126 -6.27 1.37 10.11
CA PHE A 126 -6.03 1.42 11.55
C PHE A 126 -5.86 2.85 12.10
N THR A 127 -5.72 3.83 11.22
CA THR A 127 -5.54 5.24 11.59
C THR A 127 -6.72 6.07 11.10
N SER A 128 -7.22 6.96 11.94
CA SER A 128 -8.23 7.94 11.57
C SER A 128 -8.02 9.25 12.33
N SER A 129 -8.44 10.35 11.71
CA SER A 129 -8.55 11.66 12.33
C SER A 129 -9.62 11.65 13.42
N LYS A 130 -9.39 12.39 14.51
CA LYS A 130 -10.39 12.68 15.55
C LYS A 130 -11.11 14.01 15.31
N HIS A 131 -10.44 14.94 14.64
CA HIS A 131 -10.93 16.32 14.50
C HIS A 131 -11.61 16.58 13.15
N THR A 132 -11.22 15.88 12.09
CA THR A 132 -11.79 16.04 10.75
C THR A 132 -12.64 14.82 10.40
N TRP A 133 -13.95 15.03 10.26
CA TRP A 133 -14.89 13.97 9.90
C TRP A 133 -14.56 13.32 8.54
N ALA A 134 -14.06 14.11 7.57
CA ALA A 134 -13.70 13.63 6.23
C ALA A 134 -12.57 12.58 6.23
N ASN A 135 -11.73 12.59 7.26
CA ASN A 135 -10.64 11.62 7.47
C ASN A 135 -10.91 10.76 8.74
N GLY A 136 -12.16 10.74 9.20
CA GLY A 136 -12.60 10.01 10.38
C GLY A 136 -12.81 8.52 10.12
N LYS A 137 -13.00 7.75 11.19
CA LYS A 137 -13.17 6.29 11.12
C LYS A 137 -14.34 5.86 10.22
N LEU A 138 -15.44 6.62 10.25
CA LEU A 138 -16.61 6.35 9.41
C LEU A 138 -16.28 6.48 7.92
N VAL A 139 -15.65 7.59 7.51
CA VAL A 139 -15.30 7.83 6.10
C VAL A 139 -14.25 6.83 5.61
N ASN A 140 -13.27 6.47 6.43
CA ASN A 140 -12.31 5.41 6.09
C ASN A 140 -13.01 4.05 5.92
N THR A 141 -13.99 3.75 6.77
CA THR A 141 -14.79 2.51 6.66
C THR A 141 -15.63 2.52 5.40
N LEU A 142 -16.31 3.63 5.10
CA LEU A 142 -17.08 3.82 3.86
C LEU A 142 -16.20 3.69 2.62
N SER A 143 -14.99 4.26 2.63
CA SER A 143 -14.01 4.08 1.56
C SER A 143 -13.66 2.60 1.37
N GLY A 144 -13.45 1.86 2.45
CA GLY A 144 -13.24 0.40 2.39
C GLY A 144 -14.44 -0.36 1.80
N VAL A 145 -15.66 0.03 2.16
CA VAL A 145 -16.89 -0.55 1.60
C VAL A 145 -17.01 -0.25 0.10
N PHE A 146 -16.88 1.01 -0.32
CA PHE A 146 -16.95 1.38 -1.73
C PHE A 146 -15.88 0.70 -2.59
N LEU A 147 -14.69 0.51 -2.03
CA LEU A 147 -13.61 -0.23 -2.65
C LEU A 147 -13.97 -1.71 -2.86
N ALA A 148 -14.52 -2.38 -1.84
CA ALA A 148 -14.99 -3.75 -1.95
C ALA A 148 -16.14 -3.86 -2.97
N LEU A 149 -17.08 -2.90 -2.97
CA LEU A 149 -18.16 -2.82 -3.95
C LEU A 149 -17.63 -2.66 -5.37
N SER A 150 -16.70 -1.75 -5.63
CA SER A 150 -16.12 -1.54 -6.96
C SER A 150 -15.43 -2.79 -7.50
N TYR A 151 -14.65 -3.48 -6.68
CA TYR A 151 -13.99 -4.73 -7.09
C TYR A 151 -14.98 -5.88 -7.28
N THR A 152 -15.99 -6.00 -6.43
CA THR A 152 -17.01 -7.06 -6.58
C THR A 152 -17.82 -6.83 -7.84
N ALA A 153 -18.23 -5.58 -8.05
CA ALA A 153 -18.96 -5.16 -9.21
C ALA A 153 -18.15 -5.34 -10.51
N SER A 154 -16.86 -5.02 -10.53
CA SER A 154 -16.03 -5.25 -11.72
C SER A 154 -15.90 -6.73 -12.06
N SER A 155 -15.79 -7.59 -11.04
CA SER A 155 -15.71 -9.05 -11.23
C SER A 155 -17.03 -9.70 -11.62
N GLN A 156 -18.17 -9.06 -11.34
CA GLN A 156 -19.50 -9.57 -11.68
C GLN A 156 -20.17 -8.79 -12.81
N LEU A 157 -19.47 -7.84 -13.44
CA LEU A 157 -20.03 -6.97 -14.47
C LEU A 157 -20.45 -7.74 -15.71
N LEU A 158 -19.71 -8.79 -16.04
CA LEU A 158 -19.91 -9.61 -17.22
C LEU A 158 -20.46 -10.97 -16.82
N ILE A 159 -21.60 -11.33 -17.41
CA ILE A 159 -22.23 -12.65 -17.30
C ILE A 159 -21.97 -13.34 -18.63
N LEU A 160 -21.35 -14.53 -18.57
CA LEU A 160 -21.13 -15.36 -19.74
C LEU A 160 -22.29 -16.34 -19.83
N TYR A 161 -23.01 -16.30 -20.95
CA TYR A 161 -24.08 -17.24 -21.23
C TYR A 161 -23.67 -18.14 -22.39
N ASP A 162 -23.90 -19.43 -22.19
CA ASP A 162 -23.67 -20.46 -23.19
C ASP A 162 -25.03 -20.88 -23.77
N GLU A 163 -25.31 -20.46 -25.00
CA GLU A 163 -26.45 -20.99 -25.74
C GLU A 163 -26.11 -22.42 -26.16
N SER A 164 -26.58 -23.39 -25.36
CA SER A 164 -26.42 -24.80 -25.62
C SER A 164 -26.99 -25.17 -27.00
N GLY A 165 -26.14 -25.26 -28.02
CA GLY A 165 -26.55 -25.72 -29.34
C GLY A 165 -25.75 -25.19 -30.52
N MET A 166 -24.56 -25.76 -30.73
CA MET A 166 -23.88 -25.84 -32.04
C MET A 166 -23.14 -24.60 -32.59
N ASN A 167 -22.94 -23.51 -31.84
CA ASN A 167 -22.02 -22.45 -32.28
C ASN A 167 -21.11 -21.97 -31.14
N GLU A 168 -19.79 -21.94 -31.38
CA GLU A 168 -18.71 -21.50 -30.46
C GLU A 168 -18.80 -20.03 -29.97
N ALA A 169 -19.88 -19.32 -30.31
CA ALA A 169 -20.05 -17.92 -29.97
C ALA A 169 -20.76 -17.80 -28.62
N GLN A 170 -20.03 -17.39 -27.59
CA GLN A 170 -20.61 -17.02 -26.30
C GLN A 170 -21.31 -15.68 -26.41
N THR A 171 -22.42 -15.57 -25.69
CA THR A 171 -23.12 -14.31 -25.54
C THR A 171 -22.68 -13.66 -24.25
N LEU A 172 -22.15 -12.43 -24.36
CA LEU A 172 -21.75 -11.63 -23.22
C LEU A 172 -22.91 -10.72 -22.80
N TYR A 173 -23.33 -10.84 -21.55
CA TYR A 173 -24.34 -10.00 -20.93
C TYR A 173 -23.72 -9.08 -19.88
N VAL A 174 -24.26 -7.87 -19.76
CA VAL A 174 -23.86 -6.89 -18.73
C VAL A 174 -24.82 -7.00 -17.54
N ASN A 175 -24.27 -7.30 -16.36
CA ASN A 175 -25.04 -7.33 -15.12
C ASN A 175 -25.39 -5.90 -14.66
N GLY A 176 -26.68 -5.54 -14.78
CA GLY A 176 -27.17 -4.21 -14.38
C GLY A 176 -26.95 -3.86 -12.90
N ILE A 177 -27.05 -4.83 -11.98
CA ILE A 177 -26.79 -4.60 -10.54
C ILE A 177 -25.31 -4.33 -10.30
N ALA A 178 -24.43 -5.11 -10.93
CA ALA A 178 -23.00 -4.89 -10.87
C ALA A 178 -22.64 -3.52 -11.48
N LEU A 179 -23.24 -3.14 -12.61
CA LEU A 179 -23.02 -1.84 -13.24
C LEU A 179 -23.43 -0.66 -12.33
N ILE A 180 -24.62 -0.71 -11.72
CA ILE A 180 -25.03 0.29 -10.72
C ILE A 180 -24.05 0.32 -9.56
N THR A 181 -23.70 -0.84 -9.03
CA THR A 181 -22.86 -0.93 -7.84
C THR A 181 -21.43 -0.46 -8.11
N LEU A 182 -20.91 -0.69 -9.32
CA LEU A 182 -19.65 -0.13 -9.78
C LEU A 182 -19.72 1.39 -9.82
N GLY A 183 -20.81 1.94 -10.35
CA GLY A 183 -21.10 3.36 -10.35
C GLY A 183 -21.13 3.96 -8.95
N VAL A 184 -21.91 3.36 -8.03
CA VAL A 184 -22.00 3.76 -6.62
C VAL A 184 -20.63 3.69 -5.93
N GLY A 185 -19.88 2.59 -6.14
CA GLY A 185 -18.56 2.40 -5.54
C GLY A 185 -17.54 3.44 -6.02
N LEU A 186 -17.42 3.65 -7.34
CA LEU A 186 -16.48 4.63 -7.89
C LEU A 186 -16.88 6.07 -7.56
N SER A 187 -18.15 6.43 -7.68
CA SER A 187 -18.65 7.76 -7.30
C SER A 187 -18.50 8.00 -5.79
N GLY A 188 -18.73 6.98 -4.97
CA GLY A 188 -18.52 7.03 -3.51
C GLY A 188 -17.05 7.27 -3.15
N LEU A 189 -16.12 6.52 -3.74
CA LEU A 189 -14.68 6.74 -3.57
C LEU A 189 -14.24 8.13 -4.04
N SER A 190 -14.76 8.58 -5.19
CA SER A 190 -14.50 9.92 -5.73
C SER A 190 -15.02 11.01 -4.80
N ALA A 191 -16.23 10.86 -4.26
CA ALA A 191 -16.79 11.79 -3.29
C ALA A 191 -15.94 11.85 -2.02
N VAL A 192 -15.50 10.70 -1.48
CA VAL A 192 -14.57 10.65 -0.35
C VAL A 192 -13.26 11.36 -0.67
N ALA A 193 -12.66 11.12 -1.83
CA ALA A 193 -11.42 11.77 -2.23
C ALA A 193 -11.58 13.29 -2.40
N ILE A 194 -12.67 13.75 -3.01
CA ILE A 194 -13.01 15.17 -3.18
C ILE A 194 -13.23 15.85 -1.83
N LEU A 195 -14.01 15.22 -0.94
CA LEU A 195 -14.26 15.73 0.42
C LEU A 195 -12.98 15.81 1.25
N SER A 196 -12.15 14.75 1.17
CA SER A 196 -10.85 14.71 1.85
C SER A 196 -9.92 15.81 1.33
N LEU A 197 -9.96 16.09 0.02
CA LEU A 197 -9.12 17.13 -0.59
C LEU A 197 -9.66 18.54 -0.32
N SER A 198 -10.97 18.75 -0.37
CA SER A 198 -11.58 20.07 -0.17
C SER A 198 -11.41 20.57 1.26
N THR A 199 -11.52 19.68 2.24
CA THR A 199 -11.34 19.99 3.67
C THR A 199 -9.87 20.27 4.04
N GLN A 200 -8.91 19.69 3.31
CA GLN A 200 -7.48 19.72 3.68
C GLN A 200 -6.58 20.38 2.63
N LYS A 201 -7.14 21.10 1.65
CA LYS A 201 -6.37 21.63 0.51
C LYS A 201 -5.18 22.51 0.93
N ALA A 202 -5.35 23.32 1.97
CA ALA A 202 -4.30 24.21 2.48
C ALA A 202 -3.31 23.49 3.41
N ALA A 203 -3.67 22.33 3.95
CA ALA A 203 -2.90 21.56 4.91
C ALA A 203 -1.87 20.61 4.28
N ILE A 204 -2.09 20.22 3.02
CA ILE A 204 -1.23 19.27 2.33
C ILE A 204 0.07 19.97 1.91
N LEU A 205 1.13 19.73 2.67
CA LEU A 205 2.45 20.31 2.42
C LEU A 205 3.12 19.70 1.19
N THR A 206 3.21 18.37 1.12
CA THR A 206 3.76 17.65 -0.05
C THR A 206 2.88 16.47 -0.50
N TRP A 207 2.84 16.27 -1.83
CA TRP A 207 2.24 15.10 -2.49
C TRP A 207 3.27 14.01 -2.77
N SER A 208 4.52 14.18 -2.33
CA SER A 208 5.58 13.20 -2.48
C SER A 208 5.28 11.98 -1.59
N PRO A 209 5.47 10.76 -2.11
CA PRO A 209 5.44 9.57 -1.28
C PRO A 209 6.78 9.34 -0.56
N ASN A 210 7.83 10.12 -0.86
CA ASN A 210 9.16 9.96 -0.25
C ASN A 210 9.11 10.32 1.25
N PRO A 211 9.56 9.42 2.15
CA PRO A 211 9.55 9.71 3.58
C PRO A 211 10.53 10.83 3.96
N LEU A 212 11.63 11.01 3.21
CA LEU A 212 12.62 12.08 3.48
C LEU A 212 12.03 13.45 3.20
N ASP A 213 11.30 13.58 2.10
CA ASP A 213 10.61 14.81 1.71
C ASP A 213 9.48 15.16 2.69
N THR A 214 8.74 14.13 3.14
CA THR A 214 7.69 14.29 4.15
C THR A 214 8.28 14.73 5.50
N ALA A 215 9.39 14.14 5.91
CA ALA A 215 10.11 14.54 7.12
C ALA A 215 10.65 15.98 7.01
N LEU A 216 11.27 16.34 5.90
CA LEU A 216 11.77 17.69 5.64
C LEU A 216 10.63 18.72 5.68
N ALA A 217 9.49 18.44 5.05
CA ALA A 217 8.31 19.30 5.10
C ALA A 217 7.80 19.50 6.54
N CYS A 218 7.84 18.45 7.38
CA CYS A 218 7.45 18.55 8.78
C CYS A 218 8.45 19.39 9.60
N VAL A 219 9.76 19.30 9.32
CA VAL A 219 10.78 20.13 9.98
C VAL A 219 10.63 21.60 9.57
N HIS A 220 10.40 21.87 8.29
CA HIS A 220 10.22 23.23 7.76
C HIS A 220 8.98 23.94 8.36
N ASN A 221 7.97 23.17 8.78
CA ASN A 221 6.75 23.71 9.41
C ASN A 221 6.76 23.55 10.93
N GLU A 222 7.93 23.31 11.54
CA GLU A 222 8.12 23.19 12.99
C GLU A 222 7.24 22.13 13.65
N VAL A 223 6.77 21.12 12.90
CA VAL A 223 5.98 20.02 13.44
C VAL A 223 6.89 18.96 14.08
N LEU A 224 8.06 18.74 13.48
CA LEU A 224 9.06 17.83 14.00
C LEU A 224 10.35 18.59 14.26
N HIS A 225 10.97 18.32 15.41
CA HIS A 225 12.26 18.88 15.78
C HIS A 225 13.27 17.76 15.94
N ARG A 226 14.49 18.01 15.49
CA ARG A 226 15.59 17.08 15.68
C ARG A 226 15.95 16.98 17.15
N ARG A 227 16.01 15.75 17.68
CA ARG A 227 16.49 15.50 19.03
C ARG A 227 17.99 15.17 18.99
N PRO A 228 18.87 16.01 19.57
CA PRO A 228 20.31 15.79 19.50
C PRO A 228 20.72 14.50 20.19
N GLY A 229 21.83 13.90 19.73
CA GLY A 229 22.37 12.66 20.31
C GLY A 229 21.67 11.36 19.88
N ARG A 230 20.77 11.41 18.89
CA ARG A 230 20.01 10.26 18.39
C ARG A 230 20.39 9.75 17.00
N GLY A 231 21.52 10.23 16.46
CA GLY A 231 21.97 9.91 15.09
C GLY A 231 22.26 8.43 14.79
N MET A 232 22.34 7.58 15.83
CA MET A 232 22.53 6.12 15.72
C MET A 232 21.33 5.31 16.25
N MET A 233 20.25 5.97 16.69
CA MET A 233 19.11 5.30 17.32
C MET A 233 18.06 4.91 16.29
N SER A 234 17.88 3.62 16.10
CA SER A 234 16.86 3.05 15.22
C SER A 234 15.43 3.23 15.76
N VAL A 235 14.43 3.03 14.91
CA VAL A 235 13.01 3.20 15.27
C VAL A 235 12.54 2.36 16.46
N ASN A 236 13.11 1.17 16.68
CA ASN A 236 12.79 0.34 17.86
C ASN A 236 13.25 0.95 19.20
N MET A 237 14.00 2.06 19.15
CA MET A 237 14.46 2.83 20.30
C MET A 237 13.84 4.24 20.31
N ALA A 238 12.78 4.48 19.53
CA ALA A 238 12.13 5.79 19.38
C ALA A 238 11.67 6.41 20.72
N THR A 239 11.32 5.57 21.69
CA THR A 239 10.84 5.96 23.04
C THR A 239 11.94 6.10 24.09
N LEU A 240 13.15 5.59 23.83
CA LEU A 240 14.27 5.69 24.76
C LEU A 240 14.85 7.11 24.72
N SER A 241 15.51 7.57 25.78
CA SER A 241 16.29 8.82 25.77
C SER A 241 17.53 8.72 24.87
N ALA A 242 18.08 9.85 24.44
CA ALA A 242 19.32 9.88 23.67
C ALA A 242 20.46 9.22 24.47
N GLN A 243 21.15 8.26 23.85
CA GLN A 243 22.28 7.55 24.45
C GLN A 243 23.25 7.10 23.35
N PRO A 244 24.55 6.96 23.65
CA PRO A 244 25.52 6.40 22.72
C PRO A 244 25.15 4.96 22.35
N ILE A 245 25.17 4.62 21.06
CA ILE A 245 24.86 3.29 20.56
C ILE A 245 25.90 2.89 19.53
N THR A 246 26.44 1.68 19.68
CA THR A 246 27.33 1.06 18.70
C THR A 246 26.57 0.66 17.44
N ALA A 247 27.18 0.86 16.28
CA ALA A 247 26.60 0.40 15.01
C ALA A 247 26.35 -1.12 15.05
N SER A 248 25.21 -1.54 14.52
CA SER A 248 24.90 -2.97 14.36
C SER A 248 25.09 -3.38 12.92
N ALA A 249 25.81 -4.48 12.69
CA ALA A 249 25.95 -5.06 11.35
C ALA A 249 24.60 -5.54 10.76
N LEU A 250 23.65 -5.88 11.63
CA LEU A 250 22.33 -6.38 11.25
C LEU A 250 21.24 -5.68 12.04
N GLN A 251 20.30 -5.06 11.31
CA GLN A 251 19.23 -4.29 11.90
C GLN A 251 17.97 -5.13 12.15
N ARG A 252 17.12 -4.69 13.06
CA ARG A 252 15.85 -5.38 13.35
C ARG A 252 14.90 -5.31 12.15
N PRO A 253 14.12 -6.38 11.89
CA PRO A 253 13.18 -6.41 10.78
C PRO A 253 11.97 -5.50 11.05
N ALA A 254 11.24 -5.17 9.99
CA ALA A 254 10.06 -4.30 10.06
C ALA A 254 8.97 -4.89 10.97
N ARG A 255 8.79 -6.21 10.92
CA ARG A 255 7.82 -6.95 11.76
C ARG A 255 8.00 -6.75 13.26
N ASP A 256 9.24 -6.58 13.72
CA ASP A 256 9.56 -6.39 15.14
C ASP A 256 9.53 -4.92 15.55
N SER A 257 9.77 -4.03 14.58
CA SER A 257 9.85 -2.59 14.80
C SER A 257 8.49 -1.90 14.69
N TYR A 258 7.55 -2.48 13.94
CA TYR A 258 6.24 -1.91 13.68
C TYR A 258 5.13 -2.95 13.91
N LYS A 259 4.42 -2.83 15.03
CA LYS A 259 3.41 -3.82 15.48
C LYS A 259 2.33 -4.08 14.44
N GLN A 260 1.96 -3.07 13.66
CA GLN A 260 0.90 -3.15 12.68
C GLN A 260 1.28 -3.99 11.45
N ILE A 261 2.57 -4.04 11.07
CA ILE A 261 3.07 -4.98 10.04
C ILE A 261 2.84 -6.42 10.49
N LYS A 262 3.04 -6.72 11.79
CA LYS A 262 2.76 -8.05 12.34
C LYS A 262 1.27 -8.41 12.21
N THR A 263 0.36 -7.45 12.43
CA THR A 263 -1.08 -7.65 12.22
C THR A 263 -1.40 -7.88 10.75
N MET A 264 -0.81 -7.11 9.83
CA MET A 264 -1.00 -7.28 8.38
C MET A 264 -0.53 -8.63 7.88
N ALA A 265 0.66 -9.07 8.28
CA ALA A 265 1.16 -10.39 7.94
C ALA A 265 0.20 -11.48 8.41
N ARG A 266 -0.32 -11.39 9.65
CA ARG A 266 -1.33 -12.33 10.15
C ARG A 266 -2.62 -12.32 9.32
N LEU A 267 -3.12 -11.16 8.92
CA LEU A 267 -4.31 -11.06 8.07
C LEU A 267 -4.12 -11.74 6.72
N ILE A 268 -2.92 -11.60 6.12
CA ILE A 268 -2.58 -12.28 4.87
C ILE A 268 -2.55 -13.81 5.08
N TRP A 269 -1.96 -14.30 6.17
CA TRP A 269 -1.98 -15.72 6.53
C TRP A 269 -3.40 -16.26 6.75
N VAL A 270 -4.26 -15.52 7.45
CA VAL A 270 -5.66 -15.92 7.65
C VAL A 270 -6.41 -15.99 6.31
N ALA A 271 -6.22 -15.01 5.44
CA ALA A 271 -6.82 -15.02 4.10
C ALA A 271 -6.33 -16.20 3.25
N LEU A 272 -5.05 -16.58 3.36
CA LEU A 272 -4.52 -17.79 2.72
C LEU A 272 -5.21 -19.06 3.23
N VAL A 273 -5.39 -19.21 4.55
CA VAL A 273 -6.08 -20.39 5.11
C VAL A 273 -7.52 -20.46 4.62
N ILE A 274 -8.24 -19.34 4.61
CA ILE A 274 -9.62 -19.27 4.10
C ILE A 274 -9.66 -19.66 2.62
N SER A 275 -8.77 -19.09 1.79
CA SER A 275 -8.69 -19.43 0.36
C SER A 275 -8.36 -20.91 0.15
N GLY A 276 -7.40 -21.47 0.89
CA GLY A 276 -7.03 -22.87 0.79
C GLY A 276 -8.15 -23.83 1.18
N ILE A 277 -8.89 -23.53 2.25
CA ILE A 277 -10.07 -24.31 2.66
C ILE A 277 -11.14 -24.24 1.57
N LEU A 278 -11.45 -23.04 1.07
CA LEU A 278 -12.46 -22.86 0.02
C LEU A 278 -12.11 -23.67 -1.23
N THR A 279 -10.87 -23.57 -1.71
CA THR A 279 -10.36 -24.35 -2.85
C THR A 279 -10.44 -25.84 -2.59
N GLY A 280 -10.01 -26.31 -1.41
CA GLY A 280 -10.08 -27.73 -1.04
C GLY A 280 -11.51 -28.26 -1.01
N VAL A 281 -12.45 -27.50 -0.47
CA VAL A 281 -13.88 -27.84 -0.44
C VAL A 281 -14.45 -27.89 -1.86
N VAL A 282 -14.19 -26.87 -2.69
CA VAL A 282 -14.69 -26.81 -4.07
C VAL A 282 -14.15 -27.98 -4.90
N CYS A 283 -12.84 -28.22 -4.84
CA CYS A 283 -12.20 -29.34 -5.54
C CYS A 283 -12.71 -30.70 -5.05
N GLY A 284 -12.83 -30.87 -3.72
CA GLY A 284 -13.28 -32.12 -3.11
C GLY A 284 -14.74 -32.45 -3.42
N LEU A 285 -15.64 -31.46 -3.31
CA LEU A 285 -17.05 -31.61 -3.67
C LEU A 285 -17.23 -31.83 -5.16
N SER A 286 -16.50 -31.09 -6.01
CA SER A 286 -16.55 -31.29 -7.47
C SER A 286 -16.13 -32.71 -7.84
N ALA A 287 -15.05 -33.23 -7.26
CA ALA A 287 -14.59 -34.60 -7.49
C ALA A 287 -15.54 -35.68 -6.94
N TYR A 288 -16.22 -35.41 -5.82
CA TYR A 288 -17.16 -36.33 -5.20
C TYR A 288 -18.49 -36.40 -5.96
N LEU A 289 -19.03 -35.25 -6.37
CA LEU A 289 -20.33 -35.17 -7.06
C LEU A 289 -20.24 -35.59 -8.53
N ASN A 290 -19.05 -35.53 -9.13
CA ASN A 290 -18.83 -35.81 -10.55
C ASN A 290 -17.75 -36.90 -10.77
N PRO A 291 -17.91 -38.13 -10.25
CA PRO A 291 -16.85 -39.15 -10.28
C PRO A 291 -16.53 -39.66 -11.70
N ASP A 292 -17.54 -39.76 -12.56
CA ASP A 292 -17.44 -40.35 -13.91
C ASP A 292 -17.06 -39.33 -14.99
N SER A 293 -16.88 -38.08 -14.57
CA SER A 293 -16.63 -36.97 -15.47
C SER A 293 -15.19 -36.96 -15.97
N PRO A 294 -14.95 -36.75 -17.28
CA PRO A 294 -13.60 -36.55 -17.79
C PRO A 294 -13.00 -35.33 -17.09
N LYS A 295 -11.89 -35.55 -16.36
CA LYS A 295 -11.16 -34.52 -15.62
C LYS A 295 -10.41 -33.62 -16.60
N THR A 296 -11.14 -32.79 -17.34
CA THR A 296 -10.55 -31.82 -18.25
C THR A 296 -10.08 -30.62 -17.44
N TRP A 297 -8.75 -30.50 -17.31
CA TRP A 297 -8.11 -29.39 -16.60
C TRP A 297 -8.02 -28.14 -17.49
N VAL A 298 -9.16 -27.62 -17.93
CA VAL A 298 -9.21 -26.47 -18.84
C VAL A 298 -9.42 -25.19 -18.04
N PHE A 299 -8.47 -24.26 -18.16
CA PHE A 299 -8.51 -22.97 -17.47
C PHE A 299 -9.67 -22.06 -17.95
N PHE A 300 -10.04 -22.17 -19.24
CA PHE A 300 -11.07 -21.35 -19.91
C PHE A 300 -12.13 -22.20 -20.63
N GLY A 301 -12.59 -23.30 -20.01
CA GLY A 301 -13.59 -24.18 -20.64
C GLY A 301 -14.89 -24.19 -19.85
N LEU A 302 -16.02 -23.83 -20.46
CA LEU A 302 -17.35 -24.13 -19.92
C LEU A 302 -17.71 -25.61 -20.13
N ASP A 303 -17.07 -26.27 -21.09
CA ASP A 303 -17.42 -27.60 -21.62
C ASP A 303 -16.92 -28.77 -20.75
N GLY A 304 -16.74 -28.56 -19.43
CA GLY A 304 -16.17 -29.56 -18.53
C GLY A 304 -16.85 -29.60 -17.17
N ASN A 305 -17.11 -30.81 -16.68
CA ASN A 305 -17.71 -31.11 -15.36
C ASN A 305 -16.81 -30.76 -14.14
N THR A 306 -15.90 -29.79 -14.28
CA THR A 306 -15.03 -29.29 -13.20
C THR A 306 -15.65 -28.14 -12.41
N TYR A 307 -16.84 -27.68 -12.79
CA TYR A 307 -17.61 -26.70 -12.03
C TYR A 307 -18.31 -27.34 -10.84
N LEU A 308 -18.22 -26.67 -9.69
CA LEU A 308 -19.17 -26.89 -8.60
C LEU A 308 -20.36 -25.95 -8.80
N ASN A 309 -21.51 -26.54 -9.07
CA ASN A 309 -22.75 -25.83 -9.33
C ASN A 309 -23.51 -25.64 -8.02
N PHE A 310 -23.73 -24.39 -7.63
CA PHE A 310 -24.62 -24.03 -6.52
C PHE A 310 -25.87 -23.36 -7.08
N PHE A 311 -27.03 -23.91 -6.73
CA PHE A 311 -28.31 -23.32 -7.07
C PHE A 311 -28.74 -22.37 -5.95
N ILE A 312 -28.92 -21.11 -6.28
CA ILE A 312 -29.57 -20.13 -5.40
C ILE A 312 -31.00 -19.97 -5.89
N ALA A 313 -31.92 -20.70 -5.26
CA ALA A 313 -33.35 -20.57 -5.50
C ALA A 313 -33.92 -19.45 -4.61
N GLY A 314 -34.73 -18.59 -5.21
CA GLY A 314 -35.51 -17.61 -4.46
C GLY A 314 -36.75 -18.24 -3.82
N PRO A 315 -37.47 -17.50 -2.96
CA PRO A 315 -38.73 -17.98 -2.39
C PRO A 315 -39.76 -18.26 -3.49
N ASN A 316 -40.33 -19.47 -3.52
CA ASN A 316 -41.37 -19.90 -4.48
C ASN A 316 -42.68 -19.08 -4.44
N THR A 317 -42.77 -18.08 -3.57
CA THR A 317 -43.96 -17.24 -3.34
C THR A 317 -43.91 -15.90 -4.07
N LEU A 318 -42.84 -15.62 -4.82
CA LEU A 318 -42.62 -14.34 -5.51
C LEU A 318 -42.92 -14.46 -7.01
N THR A 319 -43.15 -13.33 -7.67
CA THR A 319 -43.21 -13.31 -9.14
C THR A 319 -41.82 -13.56 -9.74
N ASP A 320 -41.75 -14.14 -10.94
CA ASP A 320 -40.49 -14.48 -11.62
C ASP A 320 -39.50 -13.29 -11.70
N ASP A 321 -40.03 -12.08 -11.91
CA ASP A 321 -39.26 -10.84 -11.92
C ASP A 321 -38.65 -10.47 -10.55
N GLN A 322 -39.44 -10.61 -9.48
CA GLN A 322 -39.00 -10.32 -8.11
C GLN A 322 -37.99 -11.36 -7.62
N GLN A 323 -38.22 -12.62 -7.97
CA GLN A 323 -37.32 -13.73 -7.67
C GLN A 323 -35.96 -13.52 -8.34
N SER A 324 -35.94 -13.20 -9.64
CA SER A 324 -34.71 -12.89 -10.37
C SER A 324 -33.91 -11.75 -9.74
N LEU A 325 -34.59 -10.68 -9.29
CA LEU A 325 -33.91 -9.54 -8.65
C LEU A 325 -33.29 -9.94 -7.30
N ILE A 326 -34.03 -10.66 -6.45
CA ILE A 326 -33.53 -11.11 -5.15
C ILE A 326 -32.36 -12.07 -5.32
N CYS A 327 -32.43 -13.01 -6.26
CA CYS A 327 -31.33 -13.91 -6.56
C CYS A 327 -30.08 -13.14 -6.99
N LEU A 328 -30.21 -12.12 -7.86
CA LEU A 328 -29.09 -11.26 -8.26
C LEU A 328 -28.50 -10.42 -7.10
N VAL A 329 -29.32 -10.00 -6.13
CA VAL A 329 -28.83 -9.30 -4.93
C VAL A 329 -28.09 -10.25 -4.00
N LEU A 330 -28.65 -11.41 -3.67
CA LEU A 330 -28.00 -12.42 -2.83
C LEU A 330 -26.68 -12.89 -3.45
N PHE A 331 -26.69 -13.07 -4.76
CA PHE A 331 -25.52 -13.33 -5.59
C PHE A 331 -24.42 -12.27 -5.42
N PHE A 332 -24.80 -10.99 -5.50
CA PHE A 332 -23.85 -9.90 -5.34
C PHE A 332 -23.25 -9.88 -3.93
N LEU A 333 -24.08 -10.11 -2.90
CA LEU A 333 -23.63 -10.19 -1.51
C LEU A 333 -22.68 -11.36 -1.24
N PHE A 334 -22.94 -12.52 -1.85
CA PHE A 334 -22.04 -13.67 -1.77
C PHE A 334 -20.69 -13.37 -2.42
N GLY A 335 -20.71 -12.80 -3.64
CA GLY A 335 -19.51 -12.35 -4.33
C GLY A 335 -18.71 -11.32 -3.52
N LEU A 336 -19.40 -10.39 -2.86
CA LEU A 336 -18.78 -9.37 -2.01
C LEU A 336 -18.01 -10.00 -0.83
N GLY A 337 -18.56 -11.02 -0.20
CA GLY A 337 -17.88 -11.76 0.88
C GLY A 337 -16.59 -12.43 0.41
N LEU A 338 -16.65 -13.12 -0.74
CA LEU A 338 -15.47 -13.76 -1.33
C LEU A 338 -14.44 -12.71 -1.80
N GLN A 339 -14.89 -11.64 -2.45
CA GLN A 339 -14.02 -10.59 -2.97
C GLN A 339 -13.29 -9.84 -1.84
N ALA A 340 -13.96 -9.62 -0.71
CA ALA A 340 -13.33 -9.05 0.47
C ALA A 340 -12.15 -9.90 0.96
N SER A 341 -12.24 -11.23 0.88
CA SER A 341 -11.16 -12.14 1.28
C SER A 341 -9.90 -12.02 0.40
N ILE A 342 -10.04 -11.50 -0.82
CA ILE A 342 -8.94 -11.26 -1.79
C ILE A 342 -8.44 -9.82 -1.68
N CYS A 343 -9.35 -8.85 -1.56
CA CYS A 343 -9.02 -7.44 -1.50
C CYS A 343 -8.21 -7.08 -0.25
N VAL A 344 -8.62 -7.59 0.93
CA VAL A 344 -7.95 -7.31 2.21
C VAL A 344 -6.46 -7.69 2.20
N PRO A 345 -6.05 -8.91 1.83
CA PRO A 345 -4.63 -9.28 1.84
C PRO A 345 -3.82 -8.52 0.78
N LEU A 346 -4.37 -8.22 -0.41
CA LEU A 346 -3.70 -7.37 -1.40
C LEU A 346 -3.38 -5.98 -0.83
N HIS A 347 -4.33 -5.39 -0.09
CA HIS A 347 -4.14 -4.09 0.55
C HIS A 347 -3.20 -4.16 1.76
N CYS A 348 -3.22 -5.25 2.54
CA CYS A 348 -2.22 -5.49 3.57
C CYS A 348 -0.81 -5.57 2.96
N MET A 349 -0.68 -6.26 1.82
CA MET A 349 0.59 -6.38 1.11
C MET A 349 1.08 -5.04 0.58
N GLU A 350 0.20 -4.21 0.01
CA GLU A 350 0.51 -2.84 -0.39
C GLU A 350 1.11 -2.01 0.74
N LEU A 351 0.54 -2.12 1.94
CA LEU A 351 1.03 -1.39 3.10
C LEU A 351 2.40 -1.90 3.57
N ILE A 352 2.65 -3.21 3.51
CA ILE A 352 3.99 -3.78 3.78
C ILE A 352 5.00 -3.27 2.74
N VAL A 353 4.65 -3.28 1.45
CA VAL A 353 5.52 -2.78 0.37
C VAL A 353 5.85 -1.31 0.59
N ASN A 354 4.87 -0.48 0.92
CA ASN A 354 5.09 0.94 1.18
C ASN A 354 6.09 1.18 2.31
N VAL A 355 5.98 0.45 3.43
CA VAL A 355 6.96 0.56 4.54
C VAL A 355 8.36 0.11 4.12
N THR A 356 8.47 -0.99 3.36
CA THR A 356 9.78 -1.42 2.87
C THR A 356 10.39 -0.48 1.85
N ARG A 357 9.56 0.20 1.06
CA ARG A 357 10.00 1.23 0.12
C ARG A 357 10.48 2.47 0.85
N ASP A 358 9.81 2.86 1.93
CA ASP A 358 10.25 3.96 2.79
C ASP A 358 11.62 3.68 3.40
N GLU A 359 11.84 2.47 3.92
CA GLU A 359 13.17 2.06 4.40
C GLU A 359 14.20 2.02 3.26
N THR A 360 13.80 1.54 2.08
CA THR A 360 14.69 1.50 0.92
C THR A 360 15.12 2.91 0.51
N ALA A 361 14.22 3.89 0.51
CA ALA A 361 14.53 5.30 0.24
C ALA A 361 15.57 5.85 1.24
N TRP A 362 15.43 5.52 2.52
CA TRP A 362 16.41 5.88 3.55
C TRP A 362 17.77 5.20 3.34
N ARG A 363 17.78 3.91 2.97
CA ARG A 363 19.00 3.12 2.73
C ARG A 363 19.83 3.60 1.55
N HIS A 364 19.23 4.33 0.61
CA HIS A 364 19.99 4.90 -0.49
C HIS A 364 21.06 5.88 0.00
N ALA A 365 20.95 6.42 1.22
CA ALA A 365 21.93 7.34 1.77
C ALA A 365 23.31 6.69 2.01
N THR A 366 23.40 5.38 2.15
CA THR A 366 24.71 4.68 2.24
C THR A 366 25.28 4.27 0.89
N THR A 367 24.55 4.51 -0.20
CA THR A 367 25.01 4.14 -1.55
C THR A 367 25.81 5.29 -2.18
N GLU A 368 26.64 4.98 -3.17
CA GLU A 368 27.39 5.98 -3.94
C GLU A 368 26.49 7.02 -4.63
N LYS A 369 25.22 6.69 -4.88
CA LYS A 369 24.23 7.61 -5.45
C LYS A 369 23.59 8.54 -4.42
N GLY A 370 23.67 8.18 -3.14
CA GLY A 370 22.97 8.83 -2.03
C GLY A 370 21.44 8.74 -2.12
N ALA A 371 20.76 9.22 -1.08
CA ALA A 371 19.31 9.31 -1.03
C ALA A 371 18.84 10.64 -1.62
N SER A 372 18.08 10.60 -2.72
CA SER A 372 17.49 11.80 -3.29
C SER A 372 16.28 12.27 -2.49
N LEU A 373 16.26 13.55 -2.12
CA LEU A 373 15.10 14.22 -1.55
C LEU A 373 13.99 14.38 -2.62
N HIS A 374 14.39 14.79 -3.83
CA HIS A 374 13.49 15.00 -4.97
C HIS A 374 13.49 13.78 -5.89
N THR A 375 12.66 12.81 -5.54
CA THR A 375 12.33 11.72 -6.47
C THR A 375 10.89 11.92 -6.90
N SER A 376 10.65 12.18 -8.19
CA SER A 376 9.28 12.26 -8.68
C SER A 376 8.56 10.97 -8.29
N GLY A 377 7.42 11.09 -7.62
CA GLY A 377 6.78 9.96 -6.94
C GLY A 377 6.52 8.77 -7.88
N LEU A 378 6.21 9.06 -9.14
CA LEU A 378 6.06 8.06 -10.21
C LEU A 378 7.37 7.38 -10.56
N LYS A 379 8.46 8.14 -10.78
CA LYS A 379 9.76 7.55 -11.13
C LYS A 379 10.27 6.65 -10.02
N GLY A 380 10.13 7.07 -8.77
CA GLY A 380 10.49 6.24 -7.61
C GLY A 380 9.63 4.99 -7.46
N ALA A 381 8.33 5.08 -7.76
CA ALA A 381 7.43 3.92 -7.77
C ALA A 381 7.80 2.93 -8.88
N PHE A 382 8.00 3.42 -10.12
CA PHE A 382 8.34 2.59 -11.28
C PHE A 382 9.73 1.92 -11.19
N GLN A 383 10.63 2.44 -10.36
CA GLN A 383 11.93 1.82 -10.09
C GLN A 383 11.85 0.66 -9.09
N SER A 384 10.77 0.54 -8.32
CA SER A 384 10.61 -0.54 -7.35
C SER A 384 9.89 -1.74 -7.97
N TRP A 385 10.58 -2.88 -8.06
CA TRP A 385 9.99 -4.14 -8.49
C TRP A 385 8.81 -4.57 -7.59
N GLN A 386 8.84 -4.21 -6.30
CA GLN A 386 7.80 -4.54 -5.33
C GLN A 386 6.48 -3.87 -5.69
N TRP A 387 6.56 -2.63 -6.17
CA TRP A 387 5.40 -1.88 -6.64
C TRP A 387 4.82 -2.51 -7.91
N TRP A 388 5.68 -2.87 -8.88
CA TRP A 388 5.24 -3.54 -10.11
C TRP A 388 4.53 -4.85 -9.88
N ILE A 389 5.08 -5.71 -9.00
CA ILE A 389 4.43 -6.98 -8.66
C ILE A 389 3.05 -6.71 -8.08
N LEU A 390 2.92 -5.78 -7.13
CA LEU A 390 1.61 -5.48 -6.55
C LEU A 390 0.64 -4.85 -7.54
N PHE A 391 1.11 -3.91 -8.36
CA PHE A 391 0.32 -3.24 -9.36
C PHE A 391 -0.25 -4.24 -10.38
N ALA A 392 0.51 -5.28 -10.75
CA ALA A 392 0.04 -6.36 -11.61
C ALA A 392 -0.84 -7.37 -10.87
N MET A 393 -0.46 -7.78 -9.65
CA MET A 393 -1.18 -8.80 -8.89
C MET A 393 -2.59 -8.36 -8.48
N LYS A 394 -2.83 -7.08 -8.24
CA LYS A 394 -4.17 -6.55 -7.92
C LYS A 394 -5.20 -6.89 -9.01
N PRO A 395 -5.13 -6.33 -10.23
CA PRO A 395 -6.11 -6.62 -11.27
C PRO A 395 -6.08 -8.10 -11.68
N PHE A 396 -4.92 -8.76 -11.65
CA PHE A 396 -4.80 -10.17 -11.96
C PHE A 396 -5.58 -11.06 -10.99
N ALA A 397 -5.47 -10.85 -9.68
CA ALA A 397 -6.21 -11.62 -8.69
C ALA A 397 -7.73 -11.40 -8.80
N GLN A 398 -8.16 -10.16 -9.07
CA GLN A 398 -9.59 -9.86 -9.26
C GLN A 398 -10.15 -10.46 -10.56
N TRP A 399 -9.32 -10.50 -11.61
CA TRP A 399 -9.67 -11.19 -12.86
C TRP A 399 -9.70 -12.71 -12.70
N LEU A 400 -8.76 -13.29 -11.94
CA LEU A 400 -8.78 -14.71 -11.59
C LEU A 400 -10.04 -15.07 -10.80
N PHE A 401 -10.45 -14.21 -9.86
CA PHE A 401 -11.71 -14.38 -9.14
C PHE A 401 -12.90 -14.39 -10.11
N THR A 402 -12.95 -13.42 -11.02
CA THR A 402 -13.97 -13.36 -12.09
C THR A 402 -14.00 -14.65 -12.93
N SER A 403 -12.83 -15.21 -13.23
CA SER A 403 -12.73 -16.45 -14.02
C SER A 403 -13.05 -17.71 -13.20
N ALA A 404 -12.78 -17.68 -11.89
CA ALA A 404 -13.10 -18.74 -10.95
C ALA A 404 -14.59 -18.82 -10.68
N SER A 405 -15.29 -17.70 -10.74
CA SER A 405 -16.71 -17.62 -10.52
C SER A 405 -17.40 -17.35 -11.85
N VAL A 406 -17.78 -18.40 -12.56
CA VAL A 406 -18.65 -18.28 -13.72
C VAL A 406 -20.08 -18.28 -13.21
N TRP A 407 -20.86 -17.35 -13.71
CA TRP A 407 -22.21 -17.13 -13.22
C TRP A 407 -23.15 -17.26 -14.40
N SER A 408 -24.12 -18.16 -14.31
CA SER A 408 -25.12 -18.40 -15.35
C SER A 408 -26.53 -18.31 -14.78
N ILE A 409 -27.47 -17.79 -15.57
CA ILE A 409 -28.89 -17.78 -15.21
C ILE A 409 -29.47 -19.06 -15.79
N TYR A 410 -30.00 -19.93 -14.92
CA TYR A 410 -30.64 -21.18 -15.30
C TYR A 410 -32.16 -21.00 -15.18
N GLU A 411 -32.90 -21.21 -16.27
CA GLU A 411 -34.37 -21.20 -16.33
C GLU A 411 -35.07 -20.06 -15.54
N ASN A 412 -35.03 -18.80 -16.03
CA ASN A 412 -35.80 -17.59 -15.60
C ASN A 412 -35.99 -17.28 -14.09
N THR A 413 -35.56 -18.12 -13.15
CA THR A 413 -35.94 -18.13 -11.74
C THR A 413 -34.82 -18.64 -10.84
N GLU A 414 -33.83 -19.35 -11.38
CA GLU A 414 -32.68 -19.87 -10.64
C GLU A 414 -31.36 -19.23 -11.11
N VAL A 415 -30.54 -18.79 -10.15
CA VAL A 415 -29.18 -18.37 -10.45
C VAL A 415 -28.25 -19.53 -10.14
N LEU A 416 -27.56 -19.99 -11.18
CA LEU A 416 -26.54 -21.02 -11.08
C LEU A 416 -25.18 -20.35 -10.87
N VAL A 417 -24.62 -20.58 -9.69
CA VAL A 417 -23.25 -20.19 -9.36
C VAL A 417 -22.34 -21.36 -9.70
N CYS A 418 -21.53 -21.20 -10.74
CA CYS A 418 -20.55 -22.20 -11.14
C CYS A 418 -19.16 -21.76 -10.65
N VAL A 419 -18.64 -22.45 -9.65
CA VAL A 419 -17.26 -22.19 -9.20
C VAL A 419 -16.32 -23.13 -9.94
N ASN A 420 -15.49 -22.57 -10.81
CA ASN A 420 -14.42 -23.28 -11.48
C ASN A 420 -13.25 -23.51 -10.51
N ALA A 421 -12.96 -24.78 -10.26
CA ALA A 421 -11.89 -25.21 -9.35
C ALA A 421 -10.50 -24.72 -9.79
N ILE A 422 -10.24 -24.55 -11.10
CA ILE A 422 -8.88 -24.29 -11.61
C ILE A 422 -8.46 -22.84 -11.39
N PRO A 423 -9.18 -21.81 -11.86
CA PRO A 423 -8.82 -20.43 -11.56
C PRO A 423 -8.87 -20.14 -10.06
N LEU A 424 -9.74 -20.83 -9.31
CA LEU A 424 -9.76 -20.76 -7.85
C LEU A 424 -8.46 -21.32 -7.22
N ALA A 425 -7.99 -22.47 -7.69
CA ALA A 425 -6.70 -23.03 -7.26
C ALA A 425 -5.52 -22.13 -7.63
N VAL A 426 -5.55 -21.51 -8.81
CA VAL A 426 -4.53 -20.56 -9.27
C VAL A 426 -4.57 -19.29 -8.40
N LEU A 427 -5.75 -18.81 -8.04
CA LEU A 427 -5.93 -17.71 -7.10
C LEU A 427 -5.37 -18.07 -5.71
N THR A 428 -5.58 -19.29 -5.21
CA THR A 428 -4.90 -19.77 -3.99
C THR A 428 -3.38 -19.78 -4.17
N GLY A 429 -2.86 -20.17 -5.34
CA GLY A 429 -1.44 -20.06 -5.67
C GLY A 429 -0.91 -18.62 -5.59
N VAL A 430 -1.66 -17.64 -6.10
CA VAL A 430 -1.35 -16.21 -5.96
C VAL A 430 -1.36 -15.80 -4.49
N MET A 431 -2.33 -16.27 -3.70
CA MET A 431 -2.40 -16.01 -2.26
C MET A 431 -1.20 -16.60 -1.49
N ILE A 432 -0.76 -17.81 -1.86
CA ILE A 432 0.46 -18.44 -1.33
C ILE A 432 1.66 -17.54 -1.62
N PHE A 433 1.82 -17.14 -2.88
CA PHE A 433 2.91 -16.26 -3.32
C PHE A 433 2.92 -14.93 -2.55
N LEU A 434 1.78 -14.23 -2.46
CA LEU A 434 1.66 -12.97 -1.73
C LEU A 434 1.97 -13.15 -0.23
N THR A 435 1.54 -14.26 0.37
CA THR A 435 1.83 -14.56 1.79
C THR A 435 3.32 -14.72 2.03
N PHE A 436 4.00 -15.53 1.21
CA PHE A 436 5.45 -15.72 1.34
C PHE A 436 6.23 -14.44 1.02
N LEU A 437 5.83 -13.70 -0.01
CA LEU A 437 6.44 -12.42 -0.35
C LEU A 437 6.29 -11.40 0.79
N GLY A 438 5.09 -11.25 1.33
CA GLY A 438 4.79 -10.35 2.45
C GLY A 438 5.55 -10.73 3.71
N GLU A 439 5.60 -12.02 4.04
CA GLU A 439 6.36 -12.51 5.19
C GLU A 439 7.87 -12.31 5.00
N HIS A 440 8.39 -12.58 3.80
CA HIS A 440 9.78 -12.33 3.45
C HIS A 440 10.12 -10.85 3.62
N MET A 441 9.31 -9.95 3.07
CA MET A 441 9.50 -8.51 3.17
C MET A 441 9.40 -8.01 4.63
N ALA A 442 8.45 -8.53 5.41
CA ALA A 442 8.28 -8.16 6.81
C ALA A 442 9.42 -8.67 7.71
N ARG A 443 10.01 -9.84 7.41
CA ARG A 443 11.14 -10.44 8.16
C ARG A 443 12.51 -10.03 7.65
N LYS A 444 12.61 -9.42 6.46
CA LYS A 444 13.90 -9.02 5.88
C LYS A 444 14.61 -8.08 6.85
N ARG A 445 15.74 -8.54 7.37
CA ARG A 445 16.65 -7.71 8.16
C ARG A 445 17.46 -6.85 7.20
N GLN A 446 17.65 -5.59 7.57
CA GLN A 446 18.50 -4.69 6.78
C GLN A 446 19.95 -4.91 7.18
N ASN A 447 20.81 -5.07 6.19
CA ASN A 447 22.24 -5.21 6.39
C ASN A 447 22.87 -3.83 6.52
N GLY A 448 23.92 -3.76 7.33
CA GLY A 448 24.77 -2.59 7.44
C GLY A 448 24.49 -1.72 8.67
N PRO A 449 25.44 -0.81 8.96
CA PRO A 449 25.52 -0.03 10.18
C PRO A 449 24.43 1.05 10.31
N GLN A 450 23.83 1.47 9.19
CA GLN A 450 22.81 2.52 9.18
C GLN A 450 21.58 2.09 9.98
N PRO A 451 21.08 2.92 10.92
CA PRO A 451 19.89 2.59 11.70
C PRO A 451 18.63 2.46 10.83
N VAL A 452 17.75 1.51 11.16
CA VAL A 452 16.44 1.38 10.50
C VAL A 452 15.48 2.49 10.92
N ALA A 453 14.69 2.98 9.97
CA ALA A 453 13.65 3.98 10.19
C ALA A 453 12.25 3.47 9.81
N TYR A 454 12.13 2.63 8.77
CA TYR A 454 10.86 2.09 8.25
C TYR A 454 9.79 3.18 8.02
N GLY A 455 10.22 4.38 7.62
CA GLY A 455 9.33 5.53 7.41
C GLY A 455 8.88 6.25 8.68
N HIS A 456 9.38 5.92 9.87
CA HIS A 456 9.09 6.65 11.10
C HIS A 456 9.70 8.05 11.05
N LEU A 457 8.85 9.08 10.97
CA LEU A 457 9.27 10.44 10.60
C LEU A 457 10.21 11.06 11.63
N GLN A 458 9.88 10.96 12.92
CA GLN A 458 10.75 11.50 13.98
C GLN A 458 12.11 10.80 14.00
N THR A 459 12.18 9.49 13.70
CA THR A 459 13.47 8.79 13.60
C THR A 459 14.25 9.30 12.40
N ILE A 460 13.63 9.52 11.25
CA ILE A 460 14.31 10.11 10.09
C ILE A 460 14.89 11.48 10.43
N VAL A 461 14.12 12.35 11.10
CA VAL A 461 14.58 13.67 11.53
C VAL A 461 15.71 13.58 12.56
N ASP A 462 15.69 12.59 13.45
CA ASP A 462 16.77 12.36 14.43
C ASP A 462 18.08 11.89 13.76
N LEU A 463 17.96 11.08 12.70
CA LEU A 463 19.08 10.51 11.95
C LEU A 463 19.73 11.49 10.96
N ILE A 464 18.96 12.47 10.45
CA ILE A 464 19.44 13.51 9.54
C ILE A 464 19.92 14.70 10.35
N ASP A 465 21.22 14.95 10.35
CA ASP A 465 21.82 16.11 11.04
C ASP A 465 22.14 17.27 10.09
N ASP A 466 22.29 16.99 8.80
CA ASP A 466 22.44 17.96 7.73
C ASP A 466 21.58 17.51 6.53
N TRP A 467 20.66 18.39 6.11
CA TRP A 467 19.75 18.18 4.98
C TRP A 467 20.39 18.56 3.63
N GLY A 468 21.65 19.01 3.63
CA GLY A 468 22.43 19.40 2.46
C GLY A 468 21.85 20.63 1.75
N GLU A 469 22.31 20.84 0.52
CA GLU A 469 21.78 21.88 -0.39
C GLU A 469 20.41 21.49 -1.01
N GLY A 470 19.69 20.56 -0.38
CA GLY A 470 18.33 20.22 -0.76
C GLY A 470 18.18 19.48 -2.07
N SER A 471 17.24 19.96 -2.89
CA SER A 471 16.77 19.35 -4.12
C SER A 471 17.84 19.00 -5.15
N LYS A 472 19.01 19.63 -5.06
CA LYS A 472 20.09 19.50 -6.05
C LYS A 472 21.11 18.43 -5.71
N LYS A 473 21.21 17.99 -4.45
CA LYS A 473 22.24 17.04 -4.02
C LYS A 473 21.62 15.90 -3.19
N PRO A 474 22.02 14.65 -3.44
CA PRO A 474 21.56 13.53 -2.64
C PRO A 474 22.18 13.59 -1.24
N LEU A 475 21.49 13.00 -0.27
CA LEU A 475 21.97 12.82 1.10
C LEU A 475 22.83 11.56 1.20
N TYR A 476 24.00 11.69 1.80
CA TYR A 476 24.89 10.58 2.11
C TYR A 476 24.95 10.35 3.62
N TRP A 477 25.01 9.12 4.10
CA TRP A 477 25.07 8.79 5.54
C TRP A 477 26.35 8.05 5.90
N GLY A 478 26.99 8.44 7.02
CA GLY A 478 28.19 7.79 7.54
C GLY A 478 28.96 8.65 8.56
N VAL A 479 30.24 8.35 8.76
CA VAL A 479 31.11 9.07 9.71
C VAL A 479 31.60 10.37 9.06
N LYS A 480 31.30 11.50 9.70
CA LYS A 480 31.87 12.81 9.40
C LYS A 480 33.14 12.99 10.23
N HIS A 481 34.25 13.18 9.52
CA HIS A 481 35.50 13.59 10.14
C HIS A 481 35.48 15.12 10.29
N SER A 482 35.51 15.60 11.53
CA SER A 482 35.66 17.03 11.78
C SER A 482 37.10 17.46 11.49
N VAL A 483 37.26 18.71 11.07
CA VAL A 483 38.57 19.36 10.96
C VAL A 483 39.13 19.55 12.38
N ALA A 484 40.34 19.05 12.61
CA ALA A 484 41.20 19.24 13.79
C ALA A 484 40.49 19.27 15.18
N GLY A 485 40.27 18.10 15.78
CA GLY A 485 40.07 17.97 17.24
C GLY A 485 38.65 17.68 17.74
N ALA A 486 37.61 17.78 16.91
CA ALA A 486 36.27 17.35 17.32
C ALA A 486 36.07 15.84 17.11
N MET A 487 35.38 15.19 18.05
CA MET A 487 35.08 13.77 17.94
C MET A 487 34.29 13.46 16.65
N PRO A 488 34.61 12.36 15.94
CA PRO A 488 33.87 11.93 14.77
C PRO A 488 32.39 11.77 15.10
N ARG A 489 31.52 12.25 14.21
CA ARG A 489 30.06 12.15 14.39
C ARG A 489 29.47 11.36 13.24
N VAL A 490 28.51 10.49 13.54
CA VAL A 490 27.73 9.80 12.51
C VAL A 490 26.52 10.67 12.15
N GLY A 491 26.29 10.86 10.86
CA GLY A 491 25.22 11.72 10.35
C GLY A 491 25.11 11.69 8.83
N THR A 492 24.31 12.60 8.30
CA THR A 492 24.11 12.80 6.86
C THR A 492 24.87 14.00 6.32
N SER A 493 25.34 13.98 5.07
CA SER A 493 25.91 15.17 4.42
C SER A 493 25.42 15.28 2.98
N GLY A 494 25.37 16.50 2.45
CA GLY A 494 25.16 16.74 1.01
C GLY A 494 26.37 16.38 0.13
N SER A 495 27.51 15.98 0.71
CA SER A 495 28.73 15.59 -0.02
C SER A 495 29.23 14.21 0.38
N HIS A 496 29.39 13.32 -0.60
CA HIS A 496 29.94 11.97 -0.40
C HIS A 496 31.40 12.01 0.11
N ILE A 497 32.16 13.06 -0.21
CA ILE A 497 33.59 13.17 0.14
C ILE A 497 33.77 13.34 1.66
N ILE A 498 32.79 13.95 2.33
CA ILE A 498 32.86 14.27 3.76
C ILE A 498 32.50 13.06 4.62
N VAL A 499 31.89 12.04 4.01
CA VAL A 499 31.28 10.92 4.71
C VAL A 499 32.02 9.64 4.36
N THR A 500 32.55 8.98 5.39
CA THR A 500 33.14 7.64 5.23
C THR A 500 32.16 6.56 5.71
N PRO A 501 32.20 5.36 5.13
CA PRO A 501 31.40 4.24 5.61
C PRO A 501 31.68 3.97 7.08
N VAL A 502 30.63 3.69 7.86
CA VAL A 502 30.80 3.24 9.24
C VAL A 502 31.30 1.79 9.20
N GLU A 503 32.57 1.56 9.51
CA GLU A 503 33.09 0.20 9.64
C GLU A 503 32.66 -0.40 10.99
N ASN A 504 32.42 -1.72 11.02
CA ASN A 504 31.93 -2.40 12.23
C ASN A 504 32.99 -2.48 13.35
N GLU A 505 34.28 -2.30 13.03
CA GLU A 505 35.39 -2.50 13.96
C GLU A 505 35.86 -1.22 14.66
N THR A 506 35.62 -0.05 14.08
CA THR A 506 36.28 1.19 14.50
C THR A 506 35.67 1.86 15.73
N ILE A 507 34.49 1.45 16.23
CA ILE A 507 33.87 2.11 17.40
C ILE A 507 34.26 1.45 18.73
N SER A 508 34.69 0.18 18.73
CA SER A 508 35.13 -0.49 19.97
C SER A 508 36.46 0.03 20.51
N SER A 509 37.33 0.58 19.67
CA SER A 509 38.63 1.12 20.11
C SER A 509 38.51 2.47 20.82
N PHE A 510 37.58 3.34 20.41
CA PHE A 510 37.45 4.69 20.99
C PHE A 510 36.73 4.75 22.35
N SER A 511 35.96 3.71 22.72
CA SER A 511 35.32 3.65 24.05
C SER A 511 36.32 3.35 25.18
N THR A 512 37.52 2.88 24.88
CA THR A 512 38.48 2.40 25.88
C THR A 512 39.48 3.46 26.34
N GLU A 513 39.64 4.57 25.60
CA GLU A 513 40.66 5.59 25.88
C GLU A 513 40.14 6.86 26.58
N ALA A 514 38.83 7.02 26.76
CA ALA A 514 38.24 8.21 27.37
C ALA A 514 37.37 7.91 28.61
N GLN A 515 37.93 7.17 29.57
CA GLN A 515 37.55 7.32 30.97
C GLN A 515 38.81 7.40 31.83
N PRO A 516 39.24 8.60 32.30
CA PRO A 516 40.11 8.64 33.46
C PRO A 516 39.36 8.00 34.62
N SER A 517 40.01 6.99 35.19
CA SER A 517 39.58 6.23 36.36
C SER A 517 39.09 7.14 37.50
N LEU A 518 37.78 7.33 37.60
CA LEU A 518 37.12 7.97 38.74
C LEU A 518 36.28 6.97 39.56
N THR A 519 36.57 5.67 39.43
CA THR A 519 35.83 4.58 40.08
C THR A 519 36.60 3.88 41.21
N THR A 520 37.83 4.32 41.53
CA THR A 520 38.63 3.68 42.58
C THR A 520 38.62 4.42 43.93
N GLU A 521 38.14 5.66 44.02
CA GLU A 521 38.09 6.41 45.30
C GLU A 521 36.73 6.40 46.02
N ILE A 522 35.61 6.17 45.35
CA ILE A 522 34.29 6.21 46.01
C ILE A 522 33.99 4.89 46.76
N THR A 523 34.61 3.78 46.39
CA THR A 523 34.39 2.48 47.06
C THR A 523 35.16 2.32 48.37
N LYS A 524 36.13 3.20 48.68
CA LYS A 524 36.86 3.15 49.96
C LYS A 524 36.23 3.97 51.09
N SER A 525 35.33 4.93 50.81
CA SER A 525 34.65 5.67 51.88
C SER A 525 33.37 5.00 52.39
N PHE A 526 32.82 4.04 51.66
CA PHE A 526 31.55 3.37 52.02
C PHE A 526 31.71 2.06 52.82
N ILE A 527 32.94 1.56 53.02
CA ILE A 527 33.20 0.29 53.72
C ILE A 527 33.66 0.49 55.19
N ASN A 528 33.93 1.73 55.62
CA ASN A 528 34.34 2.04 57.01
C ASN A 528 33.21 2.61 57.90
N SER A 529 31.93 2.46 57.52
CA SER A 529 30.80 2.97 58.32
C SER A 529 29.60 2.01 58.45
N ARG A 530 29.86 0.71 58.56
CA ARG A 530 28.87 -0.26 59.08
C ARG A 530 29.45 -1.17 60.14
#